data_AF-A0A9D7JZC8-F1
#
_entry.id   AF-A0A9D7JZC8-F1
#
_cell.length_a   1.000
_cell.length_b   1.000
_cell.length_c   1.000
_cell.angle_alpha   90.00
_cell.angle_beta   90.00
_cell.angle_gamma   90.00
#
_symmetry.space_group_name_H-M   'P 1'
#
loop_
_entity.id
_entity.type
_entity.pdbx_description
1 polymer ?
#
loop_
_entity_poly.entity_id
_entity_poly.type
_entity_poly.pdbx_seq_one_letter_code
_entity_poly.pdbx_strand_id
1 'polypeptide(L)' 'MIQPELNAVYLVELCSGEQRRWRHCGVDGRGVGWWQDMETGVEFSEASLLYVWQILQREDEPPTGV' A
#
# COMPACT_ATOMS: atom_id res chain seq x y z
N MET A 1 -8.15 1.49 12.99
CA MET A 1 -8.03 1.02 11.59
C MET A 1 -7.39 2.14 10.82
N ILE A 2 -6.27 1.89 10.13
CA ILE A 2 -5.67 2.90 9.25
C ILE A 2 -6.49 2.90 7.97
N GLN A 3 -7.03 4.07 7.61
CA GLN A 3 -7.77 4.24 6.38
C GLN A 3 -6.81 4.81 5.34
N PRO A 4 -6.38 4.01 4.34
CA PRO A 4 -5.33 4.43 3.42
C PRO A 4 -5.82 5.58 2.51
N GLU A 5 -4.98 6.60 2.38
CA GLU A 5 -5.25 7.80 1.60
C GLU A 5 -4.90 7.56 0.13
N LEU A 6 -5.66 8.15 -0.78
CA LEU A 6 -5.38 8.03 -2.21
C LEU A 6 -4.01 8.63 -2.53
N ASN A 7 -3.19 7.89 -3.27
CA ASN A 7 -1.81 8.21 -3.66
C ASN A 7 -0.77 8.24 -2.54
N ALA A 8 -1.13 7.92 -1.30
CA ALA A 8 -0.16 7.81 -0.22
C ALA A 8 0.62 6.50 -0.29
N VAL A 9 1.91 6.55 0.09
CA VAL A 9 2.77 5.38 0.18
C VAL A 9 2.82 4.88 1.61
N TYR A 10 2.77 3.57 1.77
CA TYR A 10 2.76 2.89 3.04
C TYR A 10 3.83 1.81 3.04
N LEU A 11 4.55 1.72 4.16
CA LEU A 11 5.37 0.57 4.44
C LEU A 11 4.45 -0.51 4.98
N VAL A 12 4.38 -1.63 4.28
CA VAL A 12 3.63 -2.81 4.67
C VAL A 12 4.58 -3.94 5.03
N GLU A 13 4.13 -4.82 5.90
CA GLU A 13 4.82 -6.07 6.23
C GLU A 13 3.97 -7.25 5.79
N LEU A 14 4.57 -8.13 5.01
CA LEU A 14 3.99 -9.41 4.61
C LEU A 14 4.11 -10.41 5.76
N CYS A 15 3.27 -11.45 5.78
CA CYS A 15 3.34 -12.50 6.79
C CYS A 15 4.70 -13.21 6.88
N SER A 16 5.53 -13.14 5.83
CA SER A 16 6.90 -13.66 5.80
C SER A 16 7.90 -12.79 6.58
N GLY A 17 7.50 -11.62 7.08
CA GLY A 17 8.38 -10.60 7.68
C GLY A 17 9.05 -9.68 6.66
N GLU A 18 8.72 -9.82 5.38
CA GLU A 18 9.25 -8.96 4.32
C GLU A 18 8.50 -7.63 4.31
N GLN A 19 9.26 -6.53 4.30
CA GLN A 19 8.70 -5.18 4.28
C GLN A 19 8.71 -4.64 2.86
N ARG A 20 7.56 -4.14 2.40
CA ARG A 20 7.39 -3.58 1.05
C ARG A 20 6.72 -2.22 1.08
N ARG A 21 7.00 -1.43 0.06
CA ARG A 21 6.45 -0.08 -0.10
C ARG A 21 5.30 -0.12 -1.09
N TRP A 22 4.10 0.10 -0.61
CA TRP A 22 2.90 0.07 -1.43
C TRP A 22 2.25 1.44 -1.49
N ARG A 23 1.96 1.90 -2.69
CA ARG A 23 1.15 3.10 -2.91
C ARG A 23 -0.31 2.71 -3.00
N HIS A 24 -1.16 3.38 -2.24
CA HIS A 24 -2.59 3.16 -2.33
C HIS A 24 -3.15 3.91 -3.55
N CYS A 25 -3.69 3.17 -4.52
CA CYS A 25 -4.28 3.70 -5.75
C CYS A 25 -5.78 4.03 -5.61
N GLY A 26 -6.37 3.78 -4.43
CA GLY A 26 -7.78 4.04 -4.14
C GLY A 26 -8.57 2.74 -4.01
N VAL A 27 -9.90 2.86 -3.95
CA VAL A 27 -10.80 1.71 -3.88
C VAL A 27 -11.54 1.53 -5.19
N ASP A 28 -11.73 0.28 -5.57
CA ASP A 28 -12.53 -0.10 -6.72
C ASP A 28 -14.03 0.13 -6.47
N GLY A 29 -14.87 -0.01 -7.50
CA GLY A 29 -16.33 0.15 -7.39
C GLY A 29 -17.03 -0.82 -6.42
N ARG A 30 -16.29 -1.82 -5.91
CA ARG A 30 -16.73 -2.80 -4.90
C ARG A 30 -16.21 -2.51 -3.49
N GLY A 31 -15.47 -1.41 -3.29
CA GLY A 31 -14.82 -1.06 -2.02
C GLY A 31 -13.55 -1.85 -1.72
N VAL A 32 -12.96 -2.52 -2.72
CA VAL A 32 -11.69 -3.24 -2.59
C VAL A 32 -10.55 -2.25 -2.84
N GLY A 33 -9.61 -2.13 -1.91
CA GLY A 33 -8.43 -1.30 -2.07
C GLY A 33 -7.51 -1.81 -3.17
N TRP A 34 -6.95 -0.87 -3.92
CA TRP A 34 -5.92 -1.08 -4.92
C TRP A 34 -4.61 -0.51 -4.44
N TRP A 35 -3.57 -1.27 -4.71
CA TRP A 35 -2.22 -0.99 -4.26
C TRP A 35 -1.26 -1.18 -5.42
N GLN A 36 -0.21 -0.38 -5.45
CA GLN A 36 0.90 -0.51 -6.37
C GLN A 36 2.17 -0.77 -5.57
N ASP A 37 2.84 -1.87 -5.88
CA ASP A 37 4.15 -2.15 -5.33
C ASP A 37 5.18 -1.18 -5.93
N MET A 38 5.78 -0.33 -5.11
CA MET A 38 6.72 0.70 -5.56
C MET A 38 8.09 0.11 -5.93
N GLU A 39 8.38 -1.13 -5.56
CA GLU A 39 9.65 -1.80 -5.86
C GLU A 39 9.62 -2.46 -7.24
N THR A 40 8.49 -3.05 -7.61
CA THR A 40 8.27 -3.79 -8.87
C THR A 40 7.41 -3.02 -9.89
N GLY A 41 6.68 -1.99 -9.45
CA GLY A 41 5.72 -1.23 -10.25
C GLY A 41 4.38 -1.95 -10.48
N VAL A 42 4.18 -3.14 -9.90
CA VAL A 42 3.01 -3.98 -10.14
C VAL A 42 1.81 -3.49 -9.34
N GLU A 43 0.69 -3.30 -10.02
CA GLU A 43 -0.60 -2.98 -9.40
C GLU A 43 -1.38 -4.25 -9.07
N PHE A 44 -1.98 -4.29 -7.89
CA PHE A 44 -2.79 -5.41 -7.42
C PHE A 44 -3.92 -4.92 -6.49
N SER A 45 -4.98 -5.72 -6.42
CA SER A 45 -6.09 -5.48 -5.50
C SER A 45 -5.85 -6.21 -4.18
N GLU A 46 -6.39 -5.69 -3.07
CA GLU A 46 -6.38 -6.39 -1.77
C GLU A 46 -6.97 -7.79 -1.87
N ALA A 47 -7.97 -7.97 -2.74
CA ALA A 47 -8.63 -9.26 -2.96
C ALA A 47 -7.74 -10.28 -3.70
N SER A 48 -6.68 -9.82 -4.38
CA SER A 48 -5.74 -10.68 -5.12
C SER A 48 -4.59 -11.19 -4.25
N LEU A 49 -4.40 -10.64 -3.04
CA LEU A 49 -3.32 -11.07 -2.16
C LEU A 49 -3.66 -12.42 -1.53
N LEU A 50 -2.80 -13.40 -1.82
CA LEU A 50 -2.89 -14.75 -1.24
C LEU A 50 -2.32 -14.83 0.18
N TYR A 51 -1.71 -13.74 0.67
CA TYR A 51 -1.00 -13.68 1.95
C TYR A 51 -1.55 -12.56 2.83
N VAL A 52 -1.45 -12.76 4.15
CA VAL A 52 -1.78 -11.74 5.13
C VAL A 52 -0.69 -10.66 5.14
N TRP A 53 -1.10 -9.41 5.22
CA TRP A 53 -0.22 -8.24 5.25
C TRP A 53 -0.78 -7.21 6.23
N GLN A 54 0.08 -6.31 6.70
CA GLN A 54 -0.31 -5.22 7.59
C GLN A 54 0.42 -3.94 7.22
N ILE A 55 -0.26 -2.79 7.35
CA ILE A 55 0.36 -1.48 7.22
C ILE A 55 1.16 -1.20 8.51
N LEU A 56 2.48 -1.03 8.38
CA LEU A 56 3.35 -0.65 9.49
C LEU A 56 3.31 0.87 9.72
N GLN A 57 3.50 1.66 8.66
CA GLN A 57 3.54 3.12 8.74
C GLN A 57 3.22 3.76 7.39
N ARG A 58 2.79 5.03 7.42
CA ARG A 58 2.72 5.88 6.22
C ARG A 58 4.13 6.39 5.91
N GLU A 59 4.66 6.02 4.75
CA GLU A 59 5.82 6.70 4.17
C GLU A 59 5.28 7.89 3.39
N ASP A 60 4.92 8.96 4.11
CA ASP A 60 4.75 10.27 3.49
C ASP A 60 6.11 10.62 2.89
N GLU A 61 6.21 10.74 1.57
CA GLU A 61 7.37 11.36 0.95
C GLU A 61 7.56 12.70 1.69
N PRO A 62 8.73 12.96 2.32
CA PRO A 62 8.89 14.16 3.10
C PRO A 62 8.55 15.34 2.19
N PRO A 63 7.79 16.35 2.65
CA PRO A 63 7.52 17.53 1.84
C PRO A 63 8.89 18.07 1.43
N THR A 64 9.19 17.97 0.13
CA THR A 64 10.37 18.61 -0.44
C THR A 64 10.16 20.10 -0.21
N GLY A 65 10.71 20.60 0.89
CA GLY A 65 10.81 22.02 1.17
C GLY A 65 11.63 22.64 0.06
N VAL A 66 10.96 23.38 -0.81
CA VAL A 66 11.55 24.35 -1.75
C VAL A 66 12.03 25.56 -0.97
#